data_AF-A0A381W4V1-F1
#
_entry.id   AF-A0A381W4V1-F1
#
_cell.length_a   1.000
_cell.length_b   1.000
_cell.length_c   1.000
_cell.angle_alpha   90.00
_cell.angle_beta   90.00
_cell.angle_gamma   90.00
#
_symmetry.space_group_name_H-M   'P 1'
#
loop_
_entity.id
_entity.type
_entity.pdbx_description
1 polymer ?
#
loop_
_entity_poly.entity_id
_entity_poly.type
_entity_poly.pdbx_seq_one_letter_code
_entity_poly.pdbx_strand_id
1 'polypeptide(L)'
;MDLTKLPDDLPVPEDDGACNHLTNFTIPPISLPNQDGNLLRLNRLDTFRIVLYCYPMTGRPDRPLPNNWDSIPGARGCTPQTCNFRDNYDEIVSLNAIPIGVSTQAVDDLKE
;
A
#
# COMPACT_ATOMS: atom_id res chain seq x y z
N MET A 1 -12.28 2.81 -17.22
CA MET A 1 -10.94 2.21 -17.23
C MET A 1 -10.91 1.19 -16.11
N ASP A 2 -10.50 -0.04 -16.38
CA ASP A 2 -10.33 -1.05 -15.34
C ASP A 2 -8.97 -0.82 -14.65
N LEU A 3 -8.99 -0.30 -13.43
CA LEU A 3 -7.77 0.07 -12.69
C LEU A 3 -7.05 -1.15 -12.09
N THR A 4 -7.66 -2.33 -12.16
CA THR A 4 -7.08 -3.58 -11.67
C THR A 4 -6.26 -4.33 -12.73
N LYS A 5 -6.38 -3.92 -14.00
CA LYS A 5 -5.59 -4.46 -15.11
C LYS A 5 -4.46 -3.52 -15.46
N LEU A 6 -3.26 -4.09 -15.60
CA LEU A 6 -2.06 -3.39 -16.01
C LEU A 6 -1.92 -3.46 -17.55
N PRO A 7 -1.53 -2.36 -18.23
CA PRO A 7 -1.07 -2.42 -19.61
C PRO A 7 0.16 -3.32 -19.79
N ASP A 8 0.28 -3.97 -20.95
CA ASP A 8 1.37 -4.90 -21.25
C ASP A 8 2.73 -4.20 -21.46
N ASP A 9 2.73 -2.90 -21.75
CA ASP A 9 3.89 -2.09 -22.13
C ASP A 9 4.43 -1.20 -21.00
N LEU A 10 4.03 -1.46 -19.75
CA LEU A 10 4.56 -0.72 -18.60
C LEU A 10 6.06 -1.01 -18.38
N PRO A 11 6.86 0.01 -18.02
CA PRO A 11 8.24 -0.22 -17.63
C PRO A 11 8.31 -1.03 -16.34
N VAL A 12 9.18 -2.05 -16.34
CA VAL A 12 9.38 -2.94 -15.21
C VAL A 12 10.23 -2.22 -14.14
N PRO A 13 9.81 -2.20 -12.86
CA PRO A 13 10.64 -1.72 -11.78
C PRO A 13 11.91 -2.56 -11.64
N GLU A 14 13.06 -1.90 -11.53
CA GLU A 14 14.33 -2.55 -11.19
C GLU A 14 14.55 -2.50 -9.67
N ASP A 15 15.03 -3.58 -9.09
CA ASP A 15 15.47 -3.59 -7.68
C ASP A 15 16.82 -2.89 -7.57
N ASP A 16 16.80 -1.65 -7.07
CA ASP A 16 17.99 -0.82 -6.86
C ASP A 16 18.68 -1.08 -5.51
N GLY A 17 18.12 -1.96 -4.68
CA GLY A 17 18.64 -2.28 -3.35
C GLY A 17 18.52 -1.16 -2.32
N ALA A 18 17.80 -0.07 -2.61
CA ALA A 18 17.67 1.07 -1.69
C ALA A 18 17.06 0.67 -0.34
N CYS A 19 16.24 -0.38 -0.32
CA CYS A 19 15.57 -0.89 0.87
C CYS A 19 16.33 -2.00 1.61
N ASN A 20 17.48 -2.47 1.13
CA ASN A 20 18.21 -3.61 1.73
C ASN A 20 18.57 -3.39 3.21
N HIS A 21 18.83 -2.13 3.57
CA HIS A 21 19.15 -1.71 4.94
C HIS A 21 17.99 -1.86 5.93
N LEU A 22 16.74 -2.03 5.47
CA LEU A 22 15.56 -2.12 6.34
C LEU A 22 15.42 -3.48 7.03
N THR A 23 16.12 -4.50 6.54
CA THR A 23 16.14 -5.80 7.22
C THR A 23 16.74 -5.68 8.62
N ASN A 24 16.13 -6.35 9.59
CA ASN A 24 16.51 -6.28 11.02
C ASN A 24 16.34 -4.90 11.69
N PHE A 25 15.75 -3.91 11.03
CA PHE A 25 15.36 -2.66 11.67
C PHE A 25 14.02 -2.78 12.39
N THR A 26 13.94 -2.16 13.56
CA THR A 26 12.68 -1.99 14.29
C THR A 26 11.99 -0.73 13.80
N ILE A 27 10.68 -0.82 13.53
CA ILE A 27 9.85 0.37 13.28
C ILE A 27 10.02 1.34 14.46
N PRO A 28 10.26 2.64 14.23
CA PRO A 28 10.35 3.62 15.31
C PRO A 28 9.03 3.70 16.11
N PRO A 29 9.03 4.22 17.36
CA PRO A 29 7.82 4.40 18.14
C PRO A 29 6.92 5.49 17.53
N ILE A 30 6.17 5.12 16.50
CA ILE A 30 5.30 5.99 15.71
C ILE A 30 3.85 5.53 15.81
N SER A 31 2.95 6.50 15.82
CA SER A 31 1.51 6.30 15.67
C SER A 31 1.00 7.14 14.50
N LEU A 32 0.24 6.54 13.61
CA LEU A 32 -0.34 7.21 12.43
C LEU A 32 -1.87 7.25 12.57
N PRO A 33 -2.53 8.35 12.16
CA PRO A 33 -3.99 8.41 12.17
C PRO A 33 -4.58 7.48 11.10
N ASN A 34 -5.70 6.83 11.42
CA ASN A 34 -6.54 6.15 10.44
C ASN A 34 -7.57 7.12 9.84
N GLN A 35 -8.46 6.61 8.99
CA GLN A 35 -9.54 7.37 8.34
C GLN A 35 -10.55 8.01 9.32
N ASP A 36 -10.62 7.53 10.56
CA ASP A 36 -11.49 8.05 11.61
C ASP A 36 -10.75 8.99 12.58
N GLY A 37 -9.46 9.26 12.32
CA GLY A 37 -8.59 10.05 13.20
C GLY A 37 -8.02 9.29 14.40
N ASN A 38 -8.32 7.99 14.54
CA ASN A 38 -7.77 7.16 15.60
C ASN A 38 -6.29 6.88 15.35
N LEU A 39 -5.45 7.04 16.38
CA LEU A 39 -4.02 6.80 16.28
C LEU A 39 -3.68 5.31 16.38
N LEU A 40 -3.10 4.76 15.32
CA LEU A 40 -2.60 3.41 15.25
C LEU A 40 -1.09 3.38 15.49
N ARG A 41 -0.67 2.85 16.64
CA ARG A 41 0.75 2.65 16.97
C ARG A 41 1.35 1.53 16.11
N LEU A 42 2.44 1.75 15.38
CA LEU A 42 3.03 0.72 14.51
C LEU A 42 4.10 -0.14 15.19
N ASN A 43 4.91 0.46 16.08
CA ASN A 43 5.86 -0.30 16.89
C ASN A 43 5.16 -0.90 18.10
N ARG A 44 4.92 -2.21 18.07
CA ARG A 44 4.18 -2.95 19.09
C ARG A 44 4.68 -4.38 19.23
N LEU A 45 4.44 -4.96 20.40
CA LEU A 45 4.81 -6.32 20.76
C LEU A 45 3.55 -7.20 20.78
N ASP A 46 2.86 -7.24 19.64
CA ASP A 46 1.66 -8.05 19.47
C ASP A 46 2.02 -9.50 19.11
N THR A 47 1.07 -10.42 19.28
CA THR A 47 1.20 -11.84 18.91
C THR A 47 1.05 -12.10 17.41
N PHE A 48 0.63 -11.10 16.63
CA PHE A 48 0.42 -11.18 15.18
C PHE A 48 1.42 -10.32 14.40
N ARG A 49 1.57 -10.59 13.10
CA ARG A 49 2.45 -9.81 12.22
C ARG A 49 1.68 -8.67 11.53
N ILE A 50 2.31 -7.50 11.41
CA ILE A 50 1.80 -6.43 10.57
C ILE A 50 2.46 -6.52 9.19
N VAL A 51 1.65 -6.57 8.13
CA VAL A 51 2.11 -6.37 6.76
C VAL A 51 1.82 -4.92 6.39
N LEU A 52 2.82 -4.06 6.52
CA LEU A 52 2.72 -2.64 6.18
C LEU A 52 3.09 -2.45 4.71
N TYR A 53 2.20 -1.86 3.91
CA TYR A 53 2.49 -1.51 2.53
C TYR A 53 2.22 -0.03 2.29
N CYS A 54 3.19 0.67 1.70
CA CYS A 54 3.09 2.08 1.38
C CYS A 54 2.70 2.25 -0.08
N TYR A 55 1.73 3.11 -0.36
CA TYR A 55 1.33 3.42 -1.73
C TYR A 55 1.03 4.91 -1.92
N PRO A 56 1.42 5.49 -3.07
CA PRO A 56 1.32 6.93 -3.27
C PRO A 56 -0.11 7.38 -3.62
N MET A 57 -0.91 6.51 -4.25
CA MET A 57 -2.22 6.89 -4.77
C MET A 57 -3.20 5.70 -4.91
N THR A 58 -4.41 5.85 -4.39
CA THR A 58 -5.61 5.08 -4.73
C THR A 58 -6.16 5.60 -6.04
N GLY A 59 -6.20 4.75 -7.07
CA GLY A 59 -6.85 5.08 -8.34
C GLY A 59 -8.37 5.13 -8.14
N ARG A 60 -9.01 6.18 -8.65
CA ARG A 60 -10.46 6.33 -8.59
C ARG A 60 -11.08 6.28 -9.99
N PRO A 61 -12.22 5.57 -10.20
CA PRO A 61 -12.87 5.50 -11.51
C PRO A 61 -13.38 6.86 -12.03
N ASP A 62 -13.67 7.80 -11.13
CA ASP A 62 -14.22 9.13 -11.43
C ASP A 62 -13.15 10.20 -11.71
N ARG A 63 -11.86 9.86 -11.60
CA ARG A 63 -10.75 10.80 -11.81
C ARG A 63 -9.67 10.21 -12.72
N PRO A 64 -9.12 10.98 -13.67
CA PRO A 64 -7.98 10.50 -14.45
C PRO A 64 -6.76 10.31 -13.55
N LEU A 65 -5.88 9.41 -13.96
CA LEU A 65 -4.56 9.26 -13.36
C LEU A 65 -3.70 10.49 -13.66
N PRO A 66 -2.67 10.78 -12.83
CA PRO A 66 -1.71 11.83 -13.13
C PRO A 66 -1.06 11.65 -14.52
N ASN A 67 -0.67 12.76 -15.14
CA ASN A 67 0.03 12.72 -16.41
C ASN A 67 1.34 11.92 -16.28
N ASN A 68 1.67 11.12 -17.29
CA ASN A 68 2.87 10.27 -17.35
C ASN A 68 2.98 9.22 -16.23
N TRP A 69 1.88 8.91 -15.54
CA TRP A 69 1.89 7.93 -14.45
C TRP A 69 2.28 6.52 -14.93
N ASP A 70 1.87 6.13 -16.15
CA ASP A 70 2.25 4.86 -16.78
C ASP A 70 3.73 4.81 -17.16
N SER A 71 4.39 5.97 -17.30
CA SER A 71 5.82 6.06 -17.60
C SER A 71 6.71 5.85 -16.39
N ILE A 72 6.15 5.86 -15.16
CA ILE A 72 6.91 5.65 -13.92
C ILE A 72 6.88 4.15 -13.60
N PRO A 73 8.05 3.47 -13.56
CA PRO A 73 8.11 2.05 -13.23
C PRO A 73 7.35 1.71 -11.94
N GLY A 74 6.38 0.81 -12.05
CA GLY A 74 5.61 0.30 -10.91
C GLY A 74 4.49 1.21 -10.38
N ALA A 75 4.37 2.45 -10.86
CA ALA A 75 3.37 3.39 -10.34
C ALA A 75 1.92 2.94 -10.59
N ARG A 76 1.65 2.15 -11.65
CA ARG A 76 0.33 1.52 -11.86
C ARG A 76 0.01 0.36 -10.95
N GLY A 77 1.00 -0.24 -10.30
CA GLY A 77 0.83 -1.43 -9.49
C GLY A 77 0.09 -1.21 -8.16
N CYS A 78 0.01 0.02 -7.65
CA CYS A 78 -0.52 0.27 -6.32
C CYS A 78 -2.00 -0.13 -6.15
N THR A 79 -2.86 0.25 -7.11
CA THR A 79 -4.30 -0.09 -7.05
C THR A 79 -4.55 -1.60 -7.11
N PRO A 80 -4.02 -2.35 -8.09
CA PRO A 80 -4.19 -3.80 -8.12
C PRO A 80 -3.56 -4.49 -6.90
N GLN A 81 -2.44 -3.98 -6.37
CA GLN A 81 -1.84 -4.51 -5.14
C GLN A 81 -2.75 -4.32 -3.92
N THR A 82 -3.32 -3.13 -3.72
CA THR A 82 -4.29 -2.86 -2.64
C THR A 82 -5.53 -3.74 -2.78
N CYS A 83 -6.06 -3.90 -4.00
CA CYS A 83 -7.17 -4.82 -4.26
C CYS A 83 -6.80 -6.26 -3.92
N ASN A 84 -5.59 -6.72 -4.26
CA ASN A 84 -5.13 -8.06 -3.92
C ASN A 84 -5.03 -8.27 -2.40
N PHE A 85 -4.58 -7.26 -1.64
CA PHE A 85 -4.61 -7.32 -0.16
C PHE A 85 -6.03 -7.43 0.40
N ARG A 86 -6.99 -6.68 -0.16
CA ARG A 86 -8.41 -6.75 0.23
C ARG A 86 -8.98 -8.13 -0.09
N ASP A 87 -8.77 -8.62 -1.31
CA ASP A 87 -9.39 -9.85 -1.81
C ASP A 87 -8.84 -11.10 -1.10
N ASN A 88 -7.63 -11.02 -0.52
CA ASN A 88 -7.00 -12.10 0.27
C ASN A 88 -6.94 -11.79 1.77
N TYR A 89 -7.72 -10.82 2.26
CA TYR A 89 -7.66 -10.39 3.66
C TYR A 89 -7.86 -11.55 4.65
N ASP A 90 -8.87 -12.38 4.42
CA ASP A 90 -9.19 -13.52 5.30
C ASP A 90 -8.07 -14.55 5.36
N GLU A 91 -7.39 -14.81 4.23
CA GLU A 91 -6.23 -15.70 4.17
C GLU A 91 -5.07 -15.14 4.98
N ILE A 92 -4.76 -13.84 4.81
CA ILE A 92 -3.69 -13.17 5.57
C ILE A 92 -3.97 -13.22 7.08
N VAL A 93 -5.22 -12.98 7.48
CA VAL A 93 -5.64 -13.07 8.90
C VAL A 93 -5.50 -14.50 9.43
N SER A 94 -5.87 -15.51 8.64
CA SER A 94 -5.70 -16.92 9.02
C SER A 94 -4.23 -17.32 9.26
N LEU A 95 -3.30 -16.60 8.65
CA LEU A 95 -1.85 -16.73 8.85
C LEU A 95 -1.32 -15.90 10.03
N ASN A 96 -2.21 -15.37 10.88
CA ASN A 96 -1.89 -14.52 12.03
C ASN A 96 -1.14 -13.24 11.62
N ALA A 97 -1.59 -12.60 10.54
CA ALA A 97 -1.09 -11.34 10.04
C ALA A 97 -2.22 -10.35 9.71
N ILE A 98 -1.93 -9.05 9.72
CA ILE A 98 -2.89 -7.99 9.38
C ILE A 98 -2.25 -7.05 8.36
N PRO A 99 -2.85 -6.88 7.16
CA PRO A 99 -2.38 -5.91 6.18
C PRO A 99 -2.85 -4.50 6.54
N ILE A 100 -1.93 -3.53 6.49
CA ILE A 100 -2.21 -2.11 6.73
C ILE A 100 -1.60 -1.29 5.59
N GLY A 101 -2.46 -0.57 4.87
CA GLY A 101 -2.05 0.35 3.81
C GLY A 101 -1.72 1.73 4.38
N VAL A 102 -0.61 2.31 3.94
CA VAL A 102 -0.17 3.66 4.31
C VAL A 102 -0.09 4.53 3.07
N SER A 103 -0.76 5.67 3.11
CA SER A 103 -0.73 6.66 2.04
C SER A 103 -0.60 8.08 2.61
N THR A 104 -0.06 8.98 1.80
CA THR A 104 -0.03 10.42 2.07
C THR A 104 -1.27 11.15 1.57
N GLN A 105 -2.20 10.43 0.92
CA GLN A 105 -3.44 11.02 0.44
C GLN A 105 -4.39 11.43 1.57
N ALA A 106 -5.28 12.36 1.27
CA ALA A 106 -6.34 12.74 2.17
C ALA A 106 -7.30 11.56 2.41
N VAL A 107 -7.87 11.51 3.62
CA VAL A 107 -8.83 10.46 4.01
C VAL A 107 -9.98 10.30 3.00
N ASP A 108 -10.47 11.39 2.42
CA ASP A 108 -11.57 11.36 1.45
C ASP A 108 -11.20 10.71 0.10
N ASP A 109 -9.91 10.52 -0.18
CA ASP A 109 -9.43 9.74 -1.32
C ASP A 109 -9.25 8.25 -1.00
N LEU A 110 -9.28 7.88 0.28
CA LEU A 110 -9.06 6.51 0.78
C LEU A 110 -10.35 5.79 1.17
N LYS A 111 -11.46 6.53 1.29
CA LYS A 111 -12.79 5.94 1.53
C LYS A 111 -13.29 5.26 0.25
N GLU A 112 -13.93 4.10 0.45
CA GLU A 112 -14.73 3.45 -0.61
C GLU A 112 -15.97 4.28 -0.97
#